data_AF-A0A533YVE4-F1
#
_entry.id   AF-A0A533YVE4-F1
#
_cell.length_a   1.000
_cell.length_b   1.000
_cell.length_c   1.000
_cell.angle_alpha   90.00
_cell.angle_beta   90.00
_cell.angle_gamma   90.00
#
_symmetry.space_group_name_H-M   'P 1'
#
loop_
_entity.id
_entity.type
_entity.pdbx_description
1 polymer ?
#
loop_
_entity_poly.entity_id
_entity_poly.type
_entity_poly.pdbx_seq_one_letter_code
_entity_poly.pdbx_strand_id
1 'polypeptide(L)'
;MKPTLALLVALLLVVAGGPIVAVGPAAAAEHVLDWRVIGSGDVGGTCPTELVADCTLTSSGSADTVSVLGQRLGNSTYTFSVEAGFTSLDNTTAAGVPPGHCFAAAGTGTVTAANGDVINFNTVGLLCEEAARGSALQYNGTYRITGGTGRFADAVGGGNLAATFERTTGGVAFIKIDGVINF
;
A
#
# COMPACT_ATOMS: atom_id res chain seq x y z
N MET A 1 0.79 -66.20 26.50
CA MET A 1 -0.04 -66.38 25.29
C MET A 1 -0.84 -65.10 25.07
N LYS A 2 -0.66 -64.44 23.91
CA LYS A 2 -1.54 -63.37 23.37
C LYS A 2 -2.66 -64.03 22.53
N PRO A 3 -3.78 -63.33 22.32
CA PRO A 3 -4.06 -62.80 20.97
C PRO A 3 -4.59 -61.35 21.05
N THR A 4 -4.03 -60.35 20.36
CA THR A 4 -4.34 -59.85 18.99
C THR A 4 -5.83 -59.70 18.67
N LEU A 5 -6.32 -58.46 18.68
CA LEU A 5 -7.54 -58.02 17.99
C LEU A 5 -7.24 -56.73 17.23
N ALA A 6 -6.68 -56.89 16.02
CA ALA A 6 -6.61 -55.86 15.00
C ALA A 6 -7.71 -56.17 13.99
N LEU A 7 -8.87 -55.50 14.06
CA LEU A 7 -9.75 -55.24 12.92
C LEU A 7 -10.96 -54.39 13.37
N LEU A 8 -10.81 -53.07 13.35
CA LEU A 8 -11.92 -52.12 13.15
C LEU A 8 -11.33 -50.77 12.74
N VAL A 9 -10.50 -50.82 11.70
CA VAL A 9 -10.29 -49.70 10.80
C VAL A 9 -11.35 -49.86 9.71
N ALA A 10 -12.35 -48.99 9.72
CA ALA A 10 -12.96 -48.41 8.52
C ALA A 10 -14.25 -47.70 8.94
N LEU A 11 -14.44 -46.51 8.39
CA LEU A 11 -15.67 -45.73 8.41
C LEU A 11 -15.88 -44.83 9.65
N LEU A 12 -15.07 -43.78 9.76
CA LEU A 12 -15.62 -42.42 9.81
C LEU A 12 -14.57 -41.39 9.36
N LEU A 13 -14.29 -41.41 8.05
CA LEU A 13 -13.74 -40.29 7.29
C LEU A 13 -14.89 -39.31 7.03
N VAL A 14 -15.06 -38.29 7.87
CA VAL A 14 -15.76 -37.05 7.50
C VAL A 14 -14.98 -35.87 8.05
N VAL A 15 -14.05 -35.39 7.21
CA VAL A 15 -13.85 -33.98 6.85
C VAL A 15 -14.40 -32.95 7.86
N ALA A 16 -13.49 -32.38 8.66
CA ALA A 16 -13.60 -31.00 9.14
C ALA A 16 -12.19 -30.40 9.23
N GLY A 17 -11.46 -30.48 8.12
CA GLY A 17 -10.29 -29.65 7.89
C GLY A 17 -10.75 -28.21 7.64
N GLY A 18 -10.90 -27.44 8.71
CA GLY A 18 -10.88 -25.98 8.62
C GLY A 18 -9.44 -25.51 8.52
N PRO A 19 -9.09 -24.55 7.65
CA PRO A 19 -7.77 -23.94 7.68
C PRO A 19 -7.65 -23.17 9.00
N ILE A 20 -6.93 -23.74 9.97
CA ILE A 20 -6.38 -22.98 11.08
C ILE A 20 -5.30 -22.13 10.43
N VAL A 21 -5.61 -20.88 10.11
CA VAL A 21 -4.57 -19.88 9.85
C VAL A 21 -3.87 -19.67 11.19
N ALA A 22 -2.85 -20.48 11.45
CA ALA A 22 -1.90 -20.23 12.50
C ALA A 22 -1.17 -18.95 12.10
N VAL A 23 -1.67 -17.81 12.60
CA VAL A 23 -0.86 -16.61 12.69
C VAL A 23 0.23 -16.99 13.68
N GLY A 24 1.38 -17.43 13.14
CA GLY A 24 2.55 -17.74 13.95
C GLY A 24 2.85 -16.56 14.86
N PRO A 25 3.40 -16.79 16.06
CA PRO A 25 3.82 -15.69 16.91
C PRO A 25 4.76 -14.83 16.07
N ALA A 26 4.50 -13.53 16.02
CA ALA A 26 5.47 -12.57 15.49
C ALA A 26 6.78 -12.84 16.26
N ALA A 27 7.76 -13.46 15.60
CA ALA A 27 9.07 -13.65 16.18
C ALA A 27 9.53 -12.27 16.66
N ALA A 28 9.97 -12.19 17.92
CA ALA A 28 10.44 -10.95 18.50
C ALA A 28 11.44 -10.30 17.53
N ALA A 29 11.14 -9.08 17.06
CA ALA A 29 11.90 -8.42 16.03
C ALA A 29 13.34 -8.23 16.48
N GLU A 30 14.29 -8.96 15.88
CA GLU A 30 15.69 -8.89 16.29
C GLU A 30 16.32 -7.56 15.86
N HIS A 31 15.83 -6.90 14.79
CA HIS A 31 16.21 -5.52 14.44
C HIS A 31 15.08 -4.76 13.72
N VAL A 32 14.45 -3.80 14.42
CA VAL A 32 13.55 -2.82 13.78
C VAL A 32 14.39 -1.72 13.12
N LEU A 33 14.22 -1.54 11.81
CA LEU A 33 14.94 -0.54 11.02
C LEU A 33 14.00 0.59 10.58
N ASP A 34 14.56 1.78 10.38
CA ASP A 34 13.88 2.90 9.72
C ASP A 34 13.61 2.53 8.25
N TRP A 35 12.39 2.81 7.80
CA TRP A 35 11.97 2.63 6.42
C TRP A 35 11.49 3.94 5.86
N ARG A 36 12.21 4.43 4.86
CA ARG A 36 11.89 5.68 4.18
C ARG A 36 12.01 5.53 2.68
N VAL A 37 11.00 6.01 1.99
CA VAL A 37 10.99 6.16 0.52
C VAL A 37 10.54 7.58 0.23
N ILE A 38 11.33 8.32 -0.53
CA ILE A 38 10.91 9.59 -1.11
C ILE A 38 11.05 9.44 -2.61
N GLY A 39 10.04 9.86 -3.35
CA GLY A 39 10.10 9.89 -4.79
C GLY A 39 9.19 10.95 -5.38
N SER A 40 9.36 11.17 -6.67
CA SER A 40 8.39 11.80 -7.55
C SER A 40 8.12 10.87 -8.74
N GLY A 41 7.11 11.19 -9.54
CA GLY A 41 6.75 10.33 -10.65
C GLY A 41 5.62 10.92 -11.46
N ASP A 42 5.13 10.15 -12.42
CA ASP A 42 4.03 10.56 -13.26
C ASP A 42 2.70 10.23 -12.58
N VAL A 43 1.71 11.09 -12.81
CA VAL A 43 0.32 10.90 -12.38
C VAL A 43 -0.46 10.12 -13.44
N GLY A 44 -1.23 9.12 -13.02
CA GLY A 44 -2.10 8.35 -13.89
C GLY A 44 -3.45 8.00 -13.26
N GLY A 45 -4.24 7.21 -13.98
CA GLY A 45 -5.58 6.78 -13.58
C GLY A 45 -6.69 7.75 -14.01
N THR A 46 -7.85 7.63 -13.37
CA THR A 46 -9.09 8.37 -13.68
C THR A 46 -9.37 9.51 -12.68
N CYS A 47 -8.85 9.44 -11.45
CA CYS A 47 -9.01 10.52 -10.47
C CYS A 47 -8.41 11.88 -10.91
N PRO A 48 -7.28 11.93 -11.65
CA PRO A 48 -6.70 13.20 -12.08
C PRO A 48 -7.60 14.00 -13.02
N THR A 49 -8.53 13.36 -13.73
CA THR A 49 -9.54 14.08 -14.53
C THR A 49 -10.71 14.54 -13.66
N GLU A 50 -11.20 13.67 -12.78
CA GLU A 50 -12.29 13.97 -11.87
C GLU A 50 -12.21 13.07 -10.63
N LEU A 51 -12.19 13.68 -9.43
CA LEU A 51 -12.24 12.93 -8.18
C LEU A 51 -13.71 12.55 -7.89
N VAL A 52 -14.03 11.28 -8.12
CA VAL A 52 -15.35 10.66 -7.88
C VAL A 52 -15.19 9.29 -7.25
N ALA A 53 -16.29 8.70 -6.77
CA ALA A 53 -16.28 7.32 -6.30
C ALA A 53 -15.79 6.35 -7.39
N ASP A 54 -15.04 5.33 -6.97
CA ASP A 54 -14.42 4.29 -7.81
C ASP A 54 -13.38 4.79 -8.81
N CYS A 55 -12.98 6.07 -8.74
CA CYS A 55 -11.86 6.53 -9.53
C CYS A 55 -10.56 5.91 -9.00
N THR A 56 -9.61 5.65 -9.89
CA THR A 56 -8.27 5.17 -9.54
C THR A 56 -7.27 6.29 -9.72
N LEU A 57 -6.36 6.46 -8.77
CA LEU A 57 -5.20 7.33 -8.87
C LEU A 57 -3.95 6.45 -8.85
N THR A 58 -3.09 6.62 -9.85
CA THR A 58 -1.82 5.91 -9.92
C THR A 58 -0.65 6.89 -9.94
N SER A 59 0.48 6.43 -9.42
CA SER A 59 1.76 7.10 -9.61
C SER A 59 2.88 6.09 -9.74
N SER A 60 3.83 6.38 -10.63
CA SER A 60 5.04 5.59 -10.78
C SER A 60 6.25 6.49 -10.97
N GLY A 61 7.32 6.20 -10.24
CA GLY A 61 8.60 6.88 -10.37
C GLY A 61 9.71 5.89 -10.65
N SER A 62 10.71 6.31 -11.43
CA SER A 62 11.91 5.52 -11.68
C SER A 62 13.17 6.34 -11.41
N ALA A 63 14.19 5.64 -10.91
CA ALA A 63 15.59 6.00 -10.88
C ALA A 63 16.12 6.93 -12.01
N ASP A 64 15.68 6.72 -13.25
CA ASP A 64 16.23 7.38 -14.43
C ASP A 64 15.57 8.75 -14.70
N THR A 65 14.36 8.96 -14.20
CA THR A 65 13.63 10.23 -14.31
C THR A 65 13.52 10.96 -12.98
N VAL A 66 13.67 10.23 -11.87
CA VAL A 66 13.39 10.71 -10.51
C VAL A 66 14.19 9.95 -9.44
N SER A 67 14.67 10.69 -8.42
CA SER A 67 15.32 10.10 -7.26
C SER A 67 14.33 9.39 -6.32
N VAL A 68 14.30 8.05 -6.35
CA VAL A 68 13.71 7.24 -5.28
C VAL A 68 14.80 6.93 -4.26
N LEU A 69 14.78 7.66 -3.13
CA LEU A 69 15.78 7.53 -2.08
C LEU A 69 15.21 6.79 -0.89
N GLY A 70 15.92 5.76 -0.45
CA GLY A 70 15.70 5.08 0.82
C GLY A 70 16.98 4.50 1.37
N GLN A 71 17.10 4.45 2.69
CA GLN A 71 18.34 4.05 3.40
C GLN A 71 18.84 2.64 3.03
N ARG A 72 18.00 1.82 2.38
CA ARG A 72 18.30 0.43 2.00
C ARG A 72 18.00 0.10 0.53
N LEU A 73 17.49 1.05 -0.24
CA LEU A 73 16.94 0.79 -1.58
C LEU A 73 17.94 1.01 -2.70
N GLY A 74 18.89 1.93 -2.53
CA GLY A 74 19.70 2.43 -3.65
C GLY A 74 18.83 3.16 -4.68
N ASN A 75 19.30 3.21 -5.93
CA ASN A 75 18.56 3.78 -7.05
C ASN A 75 17.34 2.91 -7.37
N SER A 76 16.17 3.31 -6.91
CA SER A 76 14.98 2.44 -6.86
C SER A 76 13.84 2.95 -7.73
N THR A 77 12.80 2.13 -7.87
CA THR A 77 11.55 2.52 -8.51
C THR A 77 10.38 2.30 -7.54
N TYR A 78 9.27 2.99 -7.77
CA TYR A 78 8.03 2.72 -7.05
C TYR A 78 6.83 2.74 -7.99
N THR A 79 5.82 1.98 -7.62
CA THR A 79 4.46 2.10 -8.14
C THR A 79 3.48 2.22 -6.98
N PHE A 80 2.43 3.01 -7.19
CA PHE A 80 1.41 3.32 -6.20
C PHE A 80 0.07 3.41 -6.92
N SER A 81 -0.96 2.78 -6.35
CA SER A 81 -2.32 2.83 -6.87
C SER A 81 -3.30 2.89 -5.70
N VAL A 82 -4.22 3.85 -5.73
CA VAL A 82 -5.32 3.96 -4.77
C VAL A 82 -6.63 4.16 -5.50
N GLU A 83 -7.69 3.59 -4.94
CA GLU A 83 -9.06 3.70 -5.42
C GLU A 83 -9.86 4.52 -4.41
N ALA A 84 -10.59 5.52 -4.92
CA ALA A 84 -11.54 6.30 -4.12
C ALA A 84 -12.77 5.44 -3.81
N GLY A 85 -13.14 5.35 -2.54
CA GLY A 85 -14.35 4.64 -2.12
C GLY A 85 -15.62 5.42 -2.44
N PHE A 86 -16.74 4.96 -1.86
CA PHE A 86 -18.07 5.51 -2.15
C PHE A 86 -18.49 6.67 -1.24
N THR A 87 -17.80 6.88 -0.13
CA THR A 87 -18.13 7.91 0.86
C THR A 87 -17.17 9.09 0.74
N SER A 88 -17.73 10.29 0.58
CA SER A 88 -16.97 11.54 0.58
C SER A 88 -17.28 12.42 1.78
N LEU A 89 -16.29 13.22 2.14
CA LEU A 89 -16.39 14.37 3.04
C LEU A 89 -16.06 15.63 2.24
N ASP A 90 -16.69 16.75 2.58
CA ASP A 90 -16.33 18.06 2.02
C ASP A 90 -15.15 18.67 2.81
N ASN A 91 -14.11 19.16 2.11
CA ASN A 91 -12.85 19.60 2.72
C ASN A 91 -12.79 21.11 3.06
N THR A 92 -13.76 21.93 2.63
CA THR A 92 -13.71 23.41 2.77
C THR A 92 -15.03 24.00 3.23
N THR A 93 -14.94 25.15 3.90
CA THR A 93 -16.06 25.94 4.43
C THR A 93 -16.13 27.35 3.82
N ALA A 94 -15.28 27.67 2.84
CA ALA A 94 -15.25 28.99 2.23
C ALA A 94 -16.54 29.26 1.45
N ALA A 95 -17.27 30.31 1.83
CA ALA A 95 -18.54 30.67 1.22
C ALA A 95 -18.38 30.99 -0.27
N GLY A 96 -19.25 30.43 -1.11
CA GLY A 96 -19.30 30.70 -2.55
C GLY A 96 -18.33 29.88 -3.41
N VAL A 97 -17.54 28.98 -2.82
CA VAL A 97 -16.66 28.06 -3.55
C VAL A 97 -17.21 26.63 -3.44
N PRO A 98 -17.41 25.89 -4.55
CA PRO A 98 -17.81 24.49 -4.49
C PRO A 98 -16.79 23.70 -3.65
N PRO A 99 -17.23 22.94 -2.63
CA PRO A 99 -16.32 22.25 -1.76
C PRO A 99 -15.56 21.16 -2.52
N GLY A 100 -14.29 20.97 -2.16
CA GLY A 100 -13.53 19.81 -2.61
C GLY A 100 -13.93 18.58 -1.82
N HIS A 101 -13.72 17.42 -2.43
CA HIS A 101 -14.06 16.13 -1.87
C HIS A 101 -12.85 15.43 -1.27
N CYS A 102 -13.11 14.66 -0.23
CA CYS A 102 -12.21 13.71 0.39
C CYS A 102 -12.87 12.34 0.45
N PHE A 103 -12.32 11.36 -0.26
CA PHE A 103 -12.81 9.99 -0.25
C PHE A 103 -11.95 9.12 0.65
N ALA A 104 -12.58 8.23 1.42
CA ALA A 104 -11.87 7.08 1.98
C ALA A 104 -11.30 6.27 0.82
N ALA A 105 -10.00 5.95 0.86
CA ALA A 105 -9.31 5.32 -0.24
C ALA A 105 -8.45 4.16 0.24
N ALA A 106 -8.43 3.09 -0.56
CA ALA A 106 -7.62 1.90 -0.33
C ALA A 106 -6.78 1.59 -1.57
N GLY A 107 -5.65 0.95 -1.37
CA GLY A 107 -4.76 0.70 -2.48
C GLY A 107 -3.59 -0.20 -2.15
N THR A 108 -2.70 -0.28 -3.12
CA THR A 108 -1.47 -1.06 -3.05
C THR A 108 -0.31 -0.25 -3.62
N GLY A 109 0.89 -0.68 -3.28
CA GLY A 109 2.07 -0.16 -3.91
C GLY A 109 3.23 -1.13 -3.81
N THR A 110 4.23 -0.84 -4.62
CA THR A 110 5.43 -1.65 -4.77
C THR A 110 6.63 -0.73 -4.79
N VAL A 111 7.69 -1.14 -4.09
CA VAL A 111 9.00 -0.49 -4.14
C VAL A 111 10.02 -1.53 -4.59
N THR A 112 10.73 -1.23 -5.68
CA THR A 112 11.74 -2.11 -6.24
C THR A 112 13.12 -1.49 -6.01
N ALA A 113 13.94 -2.18 -5.23
CA ALA A 113 15.31 -1.76 -4.96
C ALA A 113 16.21 -1.90 -6.20
N ALA A 114 17.38 -1.26 -6.15
CA ALA A 114 18.36 -1.27 -7.26
C ALA A 114 18.81 -2.68 -7.68
N ASN A 115 18.79 -3.64 -6.75
CA ASN A 115 19.15 -5.04 -7.02
C ASN A 115 17.97 -5.88 -7.56
N GLY A 116 16.80 -5.27 -7.78
CA GLY A 116 15.60 -5.95 -8.24
C GLY A 116 14.73 -6.56 -7.14
N ASP A 117 15.16 -6.51 -5.88
CA ASP A 117 14.34 -6.97 -4.76
C ASP A 117 13.13 -6.05 -4.55
N VAL A 118 12.00 -6.65 -4.21
CA VAL A 118 10.70 -5.98 -4.19
C VAL A 118 10.12 -5.97 -2.78
N ILE A 119 9.48 -4.87 -2.40
CA ILE A 119 8.56 -4.77 -1.27
C ILE A 119 7.18 -4.41 -1.81
N ASN A 120 6.17 -5.15 -1.36
CA ASN A 120 4.77 -4.87 -1.62
C ASN A 120 4.07 -4.41 -0.34
N PHE A 121 3.13 -3.48 -0.47
CA PHE A 121 2.33 -3.00 0.65
C PHE A 121 0.90 -2.73 0.24
N ASN A 122 0.01 -2.77 1.23
CA ASN A 122 -1.36 -2.28 1.14
C ASN A 122 -1.45 -0.96 1.90
N THR A 123 -2.32 -0.06 1.46
CA THR A 123 -2.50 1.25 2.09
C THR A 123 -3.97 1.61 2.20
N VAL A 124 -4.32 2.33 3.26
CA VAL A 124 -5.65 2.87 3.52
C VAL A 124 -5.53 4.30 4.06
N GLY A 125 -6.38 5.20 3.59
CA GLY A 125 -6.26 6.62 3.90
C GLY A 125 -7.38 7.47 3.30
N LEU A 126 -7.10 8.74 3.12
CA LEU A 126 -7.96 9.71 2.46
C LEU A 126 -7.31 10.21 1.18
N LEU A 127 -8.05 10.17 0.08
CA LEU A 127 -7.72 10.85 -1.17
C LEU A 127 -8.59 12.11 -1.27
N CYS A 128 -7.95 13.27 -1.28
CA CYS A 128 -8.62 14.55 -1.20
C CYS A 128 -8.22 15.48 -2.33
N GLU A 129 -9.16 16.32 -2.74
CA GLU A 129 -8.84 17.64 -3.29
C GLU A 129 -8.14 18.48 -2.20
N GLU A 130 -7.11 19.25 -2.56
CA GLU A 130 -6.40 20.13 -1.63
C GLU A 130 -7.27 21.30 -1.13
N ALA A 131 -8.14 21.83 -2.00
CA ALA A 131 -9.00 22.97 -1.72
C ALA A 131 -10.36 22.81 -2.40
N ALA A 132 -10.72 23.68 -3.33
CA ALA A 132 -11.98 23.60 -4.06
C ALA A 132 -12.05 22.37 -4.98
N ARG A 133 -13.27 22.02 -5.40
CA ARG A 133 -13.45 21.05 -6.48
C ARG A 133 -12.60 21.42 -7.70
N GLY A 134 -11.84 20.48 -8.22
CA GLY A 134 -10.91 20.70 -9.33
C GLY A 134 -9.49 21.09 -8.92
N SER A 135 -9.16 21.20 -7.64
CA SER A 135 -7.78 21.46 -7.19
C SER A 135 -6.89 20.23 -7.33
N ALA A 136 -5.57 20.43 -7.12
CA ALA A 136 -4.61 19.34 -6.96
C ALA A 136 -5.08 18.30 -5.94
N LEU A 137 -4.57 17.07 -6.08
CA LEU A 137 -4.96 15.95 -5.23
C LEU A 137 -3.87 15.67 -4.20
N GLN A 138 -4.29 15.19 -3.03
CA GLN A 138 -3.41 14.69 -1.99
C GLN A 138 -3.94 13.38 -1.43
N TYR A 139 -3.03 12.46 -1.16
CA TYR A 139 -3.31 11.23 -0.43
C TYR A 139 -2.60 11.26 0.91
N ASN A 140 -3.31 10.95 1.99
CA ASN A 140 -2.72 10.75 3.31
C ASN A 140 -3.28 9.47 3.92
N GLY A 141 -2.40 8.51 4.21
CA GLY A 141 -2.80 7.22 4.71
C GLY A 141 -1.74 6.52 5.52
N THR A 142 -2.09 5.31 5.94
CA THR A 142 -1.17 4.35 6.53
C THR A 142 -0.94 3.20 5.56
N TYR A 143 0.19 2.53 5.69
CA TYR A 143 0.50 1.36 4.90
C TYR A 143 1.00 0.21 5.78
N ARG A 144 0.85 -1.01 5.28
CA ARG A 144 1.39 -2.23 5.87
C ARG A 144 2.08 -3.04 4.78
N ILE A 145 3.31 -3.46 5.05
CA ILE A 145 4.05 -4.37 4.17
C ILE A 145 3.32 -5.71 4.14
N THR A 146 3.09 -6.22 2.94
CA THR A 146 2.35 -7.47 2.68
C THR A 146 3.22 -8.58 2.12
N GLY A 147 4.45 -8.27 1.71
CA GLY A 147 5.47 -9.25 1.37
C GLY A 147 6.63 -8.59 0.64
N GLY A 148 7.64 -9.40 0.32
CA GLY A 148 8.76 -8.97 -0.50
C GLY A 148 9.50 -10.13 -1.14
N THR A 149 10.62 -9.82 -1.80
CA THR A 149 11.49 -10.80 -2.45
C THR A 149 12.95 -10.59 -2.07
N GLY A 150 13.79 -11.58 -2.33
CA GLY A 150 15.23 -11.49 -2.06
C GLY A 150 15.51 -11.17 -0.60
N ARG A 151 16.27 -10.10 -0.33
CA ARG A 151 16.56 -9.69 1.05
C ARG A 151 15.33 -9.19 1.83
N PHE A 152 14.19 -8.97 1.16
CA PHE A 152 12.93 -8.56 1.78
C PHE A 152 11.89 -9.68 1.81
N ALA A 153 12.29 -10.95 1.60
CA ALA A 153 11.36 -12.07 1.52
C ALA A 153 10.45 -12.20 2.76
N ASP A 154 11.01 -11.97 3.95
CA ASP A 154 10.30 -12.02 5.22
C ASP A 154 9.96 -10.62 5.78
N ALA A 155 9.96 -9.61 4.91
CA ALA A 155 9.74 -8.23 5.32
C ALA A 155 8.37 -8.01 5.95
N VAL A 156 8.38 -7.49 7.18
CA VAL A 156 7.20 -7.03 7.90
C VAL A 156 7.41 -5.60 8.36
N GLY A 157 6.34 -4.82 8.42
CA GLY A 157 6.43 -3.42 8.79
C GLY A 157 5.25 -2.60 8.29
N GLY A 158 5.37 -1.28 8.45
CA GLY A 158 4.33 -0.34 8.11
C GLY A 158 4.63 1.06 8.63
N GLY A 159 3.73 1.98 8.35
CA GLY A 159 3.89 3.38 8.72
C GLY A 159 2.90 4.27 7.97
N ASN A 160 3.35 5.48 7.65
CA ASN A 160 2.58 6.51 6.98
C ASN A 160 3.00 6.67 5.52
N LEU A 161 2.02 6.99 4.68
CA LEU A 161 2.21 7.33 3.28
C LEU A 161 1.50 8.64 3.01
N ALA A 162 2.25 9.62 2.52
CA ALA A 162 1.71 10.87 2.01
C ALA A 162 2.10 11.04 0.54
N ALA A 163 1.18 11.52 -0.28
CA ALA A 163 1.48 11.85 -1.67
C ALA A 163 0.67 13.07 -2.14
N THR A 164 1.24 13.83 -3.06
CA THR A 164 0.59 14.96 -3.73
C THR A 164 0.68 14.78 -5.24
N PHE A 165 -0.34 15.23 -5.97
CA PHE A 165 -0.49 14.97 -7.39
C PHE A 165 -1.02 16.21 -8.09
N GLU A 166 -0.36 16.60 -9.18
CA GLU A 166 -0.96 17.52 -10.13
C GLU A 166 -2.25 16.93 -10.70
N ARG A 167 -3.22 17.79 -10.99
CA ARG A 167 -4.53 17.37 -11.50
C ARG A 167 -4.54 17.19 -13.01
N THR A 168 -3.62 16.38 -13.52
CA THR A 168 -3.51 16.09 -14.95
C THR A 168 -2.78 14.77 -15.12
N THR A 169 -3.30 13.90 -16.00
CA THR A 169 -2.59 12.67 -16.38
C THR A 169 -1.27 13.01 -17.08
N GLY A 170 -0.17 12.38 -16.65
CA GLY A 170 1.18 12.76 -17.05
C GLY A 170 1.73 13.99 -16.32
N GLY A 171 0.99 14.54 -15.35
CA GLY A 171 1.50 15.54 -14.41
C GLY A 171 2.44 14.93 -13.37
N VAL A 172 2.98 15.77 -12.50
CA VAL A 172 3.95 15.37 -11.48
C VAL A 172 3.27 14.93 -10.19
N ALA A 173 3.73 13.83 -9.62
CA ALA A 173 3.41 13.35 -8.29
C ALA A 173 4.63 13.39 -7.37
N PHE A 174 4.42 13.61 -6.08
CA PHE A 174 5.44 13.44 -5.03
C PHE A 174 4.93 12.46 -3.99
N ILE A 175 5.79 11.55 -3.52
CA ILE A 175 5.46 10.56 -2.49
C ILE A 175 6.51 10.57 -1.37
N LYS A 176 6.01 10.39 -0.15
CA LYS A 176 6.81 10.07 1.02
C LYS A 176 6.19 8.88 1.75
N ILE A 177 6.98 7.81 1.89
CA ILE A 177 6.71 6.67 2.77
C ILE A 177 7.67 6.78 3.95
N ASP A 178 7.14 6.68 5.16
CA ASP A 178 7.89 6.84 6.41
C ASP A 178 7.36 5.81 7.42
N GLY A 179 8.22 4.97 7.97
CA GLY A 179 7.79 3.88 8.83
C GLY A 179 8.92 3.01 9.31
N VAL A 180 8.57 1.79 9.69
CA VAL A 180 9.52 0.79 10.21
C VAL A 180 9.42 -0.51 9.43
N ILE A 181 10.54 -1.23 9.38
CA ILE A 181 10.65 -2.51 8.69
C ILE A 181 11.57 -3.49 9.45
N ASN A 182 11.29 -4.78 9.34
CA ASN A 182 12.13 -5.88 9.81
C ASN A 182 12.18 -6.97 8.72
N PHE A 183 13.39 -7.42 8.36
CA PHE A 183 13.68 -8.49 7.38
C PHE A 183 15.11 -9.02 7.59
#